data_AF-A0A3A9JNT3-F1
#
_entry.id   AF-A0A3A9JNT3-F1
#
_cell.length_a   1.000
_cell.length_b   1.000
_cell.length_c   1.000
_cell.angle_alpha   90.00
_cell.angle_beta   90.00
_cell.angle_gamma   90.00
#
_symmetry.space_group_name_H-M   'P 1'
#
loop_
_entity.id
_entity.type
_entity.pdbx_description
1 polymer ?
#
loop_
_entity_poly.entity_id
_entity_poly.type
_entity_poly.pdbx_seq_one_letter_code
_entity_poly.pdbx_strand_id
1 'polypeptide(L)'
;MSKDQNKRPPAASVPDDGNRKAPVGGLVLGNGDIEINAGYPTTPLKVRNTGDRPIQVGSHFHFFEVNASLEFDRQLAFGKRLNIPATTALRFEPGDEKEVVLIPYQGKQRVFGFNGLVNGWAGDESYNDYRPRLTDALEKAKRYGFKSKP
;
A
#
# COMPACT_ATOMS: atom_id res chain seq x y z
N MET A 1 -45.75 2.73 21.36
CA MET A 1 -44.46 2.03 21.56
C MET A 1 -44.17 1.23 20.31
N SER A 2 -43.29 1.76 19.46
CA SER A 2 -42.94 1.20 18.15
C SER A 2 -41.74 0.26 18.29
N LYS A 3 -41.86 -0.98 17.85
CA LYS A 3 -40.75 -1.92 17.68
C LYS A 3 -40.90 -2.61 16.31
N ASP A 4 -39.75 -2.93 15.74
CA ASP A 4 -39.50 -3.67 14.49
C ASP A 4 -39.26 -2.84 13.21
N GLN A 5 -38.12 -2.14 13.21
CA GLN A 5 -37.34 -1.91 12.00
C GLN A 5 -35.97 -2.56 12.14
N ASN A 6 -35.90 -3.87 11.88
CA ASN A 6 -34.62 -4.52 11.56
C ASN A 6 -34.86 -5.70 10.60
N LYS A 7 -35.44 -5.41 9.42
CA LYS A 7 -35.41 -6.36 8.30
C LYS A 7 -34.07 -6.20 7.60
N ARG A 8 -33.22 -7.23 7.70
CA ARG A 8 -32.05 -7.39 6.82
C ARG A 8 -32.51 -7.23 5.36
N PRO A 9 -31.75 -6.55 4.49
CA PRO A 9 -32.06 -6.55 3.07
C PRO A 9 -32.11 -8.02 2.58
N PRO A 10 -33.03 -8.36 1.66
CA PRO A 10 -33.08 -9.70 1.12
C PRO A 10 -31.72 -10.02 0.50
N ALA A 11 -31.14 -11.16 0.89
CA ALA A 11 -29.97 -11.70 0.20
C ALA A 11 -30.33 -11.78 -1.28
N ALA A 12 -29.53 -11.15 -2.14
CA ALA A 12 -29.68 -11.30 -3.58
C ALA A 12 -29.69 -12.81 -3.89
N SER A 13 -30.80 -13.27 -4.48
CA SER A 13 -30.95 -14.66 -4.90
C SER A 13 -29.81 -15.01 -5.84
N VAL A 14 -28.93 -15.90 -5.39
CA VAL A 14 -27.87 -16.46 -6.22
C VAL A 14 -28.56 -17.23 -7.36
N PRO A 15 -28.33 -16.92 -8.64
CA PRO A 15 -28.90 -17.69 -9.72
C PRO A 15 -28.38 -19.13 -9.65
N ASP A 16 -29.30 -20.10 -9.73
CA ASP A 16 -29.01 -21.52 -9.80
C ASP A 16 -28.43 -21.86 -11.19
N ASP A 17 -27.11 -21.72 -11.33
CA ASP A 17 -26.36 -22.30 -12.45
C ASP A 17 -26.31 -23.82 -12.22
N GLY A 18 -27.32 -24.52 -12.72
CA GLY A 18 -27.66 -25.92 -12.46
C GLY A 18 -26.62 -27.02 -12.79
N ASN A 19 -25.31 -26.78 -12.64
CA ASN A 19 -24.30 -27.84 -12.63
C ASN A 19 -22.93 -27.48 -12.00
N ARG A 20 -22.84 -26.66 -10.93
CA ARG A 20 -21.56 -26.52 -10.19
C ARG A 20 -21.50 -27.47 -8.99
N LYS A 21 -21.31 -28.78 -9.24
CA LYS A 21 -20.93 -29.71 -8.17
C LYS A 21 -19.46 -29.47 -7.80
N ALA A 22 -19.23 -28.70 -6.73
CA ALA A 22 -17.89 -28.60 -6.16
C ALA A 22 -17.44 -29.99 -5.66
N PRO A 23 -16.17 -30.39 -5.87
CA PRO A 23 -15.64 -31.63 -5.32
C PRO A 23 -15.63 -31.58 -3.78
N VAL A 24 -15.35 -32.72 -3.12
CA VAL A 24 -15.14 -32.74 -1.66
C VAL A 24 -13.97 -31.81 -1.31
N GLY A 25 -14.23 -30.82 -0.45
CA GLY A 25 -13.28 -29.75 -0.13
C GLY A 25 -13.22 -28.61 -1.15
N GLY A 26 -14.05 -28.63 -2.19
CA GLY A 26 -14.14 -27.58 -3.20
C GLY A 26 -14.90 -26.34 -2.72
N LEU A 27 -14.57 -25.20 -3.30
CA LEU A 27 -15.24 -23.93 -3.07
C LEU A 27 -16.09 -23.55 -4.30
N VAL A 28 -17.30 -23.05 -4.04
CA VAL A 28 -18.12 -22.37 -5.06
C VAL A 28 -17.93 -20.87 -4.84
N LEU A 29 -17.22 -20.22 -5.77
CA LEU A 29 -16.93 -18.79 -5.67
C LEU A 29 -18.07 -17.97 -6.27
N GLY A 30 -18.28 -16.78 -5.72
CA GLY A 30 -19.13 -15.77 -6.36
C GLY A 30 -18.49 -15.28 -7.66
N ASN A 31 -19.31 -14.76 -8.57
CA ASN A 31 -18.83 -14.14 -9.80
C ASN A 31 -18.41 -12.69 -9.54
N GLY A 32 -17.48 -12.19 -10.36
CA GLY A 32 -17.00 -10.80 -10.32
C GLY A 32 -15.69 -10.63 -9.58
N ASP A 33 -15.13 -9.43 -9.69
CA ASP A 33 -13.85 -9.06 -9.10
C ASP A 33 -14.02 -8.51 -7.68
N ILE A 34 -12.99 -8.69 -6.85
CA ILE A 34 -12.93 -8.08 -5.51
C ILE A 34 -12.07 -6.83 -5.59
N GLU A 35 -12.69 -5.66 -5.42
CA GLU A 35 -11.95 -4.41 -5.26
C GLU A 35 -11.25 -4.40 -3.89
N ILE A 36 -9.94 -4.18 -3.92
CA ILE A 36 -9.11 -4.06 -2.71
C ILE A 36 -8.76 -2.59 -2.45
N ASN A 37 -8.56 -2.23 -1.18
CA ASN A 37 -8.16 -0.88 -0.78
C ASN A 37 -9.09 0.24 -1.29
N ALA A 38 -10.37 -0.08 -1.52
CA ALA A 38 -11.37 0.84 -2.04
C ALA A 38 -11.47 2.12 -1.20
N GLY A 39 -11.60 3.26 -1.87
CA GLY A 39 -11.76 4.57 -1.24
C GLY A 39 -10.50 5.19 -0.65
N TYR A 40 -9.33 4.53 -0.75
CA TYR A 40 -8.07 5.14 -0.32
C TYR A 40 -7.50 6.08 -1.39
N PRO A 41 -6.94 7.24 -1.02
CA PRO A 41 -6.30 8.12 -1.97
C PRO A 41 -5.06 7.46 -2.54
N THR A 42 -4.92 7.49 -3.87
CA THR A 42 -3.81 6.90 -4.60
C THR A 42 -2.76 7.94 -4.96
N THR A 43 -1.49 7.56 -4.89
CA THR A 43 -0.36 8.40 -5.35
C THR A 43 0.44 7.62 -6.39
N PRO A 44 0.33 7.95 -7.68
CA PRO A 44 1.20 7.38 -8.71
C PRO A 44 2.62 7.91 -8.53
N LEU A 45 3.61 7.06 -8.78
CA LEU A 45 5.02 7.39 -8.56
C LEU A 45 5.91 6.61 -9.53
N LYS A 46 6.82 7.30 -10.20
CA LYS A 46 7.86 6.66 -11.01
C LYS A 46 9.04 6.26 -10.15
N VAL A 47 9.46 5.02 -10.27
CA VAL A 47 10.49 4.41 -9.43
C VAL A 47 11.53 3.74 -10.32
N ARG A 48 12.78 4.17 -10.19
CA ARG A 48 13.91 3.64 -10.97
C ARG A 48 14.87 2.89 -10.08
N ASN A 49 15.26 1.68 -10.47
CA ASN A 49 16.34 0.95 -9.82
C ASN A 49 17.69 1.37 -10.43
N THR A 50 18.47 2.11 -9.66
CA THR A 50 19.80 2.57 -10.07
C THR A 50 20.93 1.66 -9.61
N GLY A 51 20.59 0.56 -8.92
CA GLY A 51 21.55 -0.45 -8.47
C GLY A 51 21.85 -1.47 -9.57
N ASP A 52 22.79 -2.35 -9.25
CA ASP A 52 23.27 -3.45 -10.11
C ASP A 52 22.54 -4.78 -9.85
N ARG A 53 21.67 -4.83 -8.83
CA ARG A 53 20.96 -6.02 -8.38
C ARG A 53 19.45 -5.81 -8.43
N PRO A 54 18.69 -6.89 -8.64
CA PRO A 54 17.24 -6.80 -8.61
C PRO A 54 16.73 -6.51 -7.19
N ILE A 55 15.67 -5.72 -7.11
CA ILE A 55 15.03 -5.31 -5.85
C ILE A 55 13.55 -5.69 -5.91
N GLN A 56 13.05 -6.33 -4.86
CA GLN A 56 11.64 -6.70 -4.75
C GLN A 56 11.04 -6.09 -3.48
N VAL A 57 9.88 -5.43 -3.63
CA VAL A 57 9.20 -4.70 -2.54
C VAL A 57 7.81 -5.28 -2.32
N GLY A 58 7.53 -5.71 -1.10
CA GLY A 58 6.24 -6.30 -0.72
C GLY A 58 5.13 -5.27 -0.51
N SER A 59 3.88 -5.74 -0.60
CA SER A 59 2.65 -4.94 -0.49
C SER A 59 2.53 -4.04 0.76
N HIS A 60 3.12 -4.44 1.89
CA HIS A 60 2.99 -3.77 3.18
C HIS A 60 4.28 -3.14 3.69
N PHE A 61 5.32 -3.06 2.85
CA PHE A 61 6.56 -2.38 3.22
C PHE A 61 6.36 -0.86 3.15
N HIS A 62 6.92 -0.11 4.11
CA HIS A 62 6.82 1.35 4.10
C HIS A 62 7.64 1.88 2.93
N PHE A 63 6.97 2.38 1.89
CA PHE A 63 7.61 2.61 0.59
C PHE A 63 8.71 3.68 0.67
N PHE A 64 8.56 4.66 1.57
CA PHE A 64 9.61 5.63 1.90
C PHE A 64 10.96 5.00 2.31
N GLU A 65 10.93 3.83 2.95
CA GLU A 65 12.10 3.18 3.55
C GLU A 65 12.65 2.04 2.69
N VAL A 66 12.18 1.87 1.45
CA VAL A 66 12.72 0.84 0.56
C VAL A 66 14.17 1.12 0.21
N ASN A 67 14.86 0.09 -0.30
CA ASN A 67 16.28 0.11 -0.65
C ASN A 67 16.77 1.46 -1.20
N ALA A 68 17.90 1.93 -0.68
CA ALA A 68 18.49 3.22 -1.01
C ALA A 68 18.82 3.40 -2.50
N SER A 69 18.99 2.31 -3.25
CA SER A 69 19.27 2.33 -4.70
C SER A 69 18.03 2.59 -5.56
N LEU A 70 16.83 2.49 -4.99
CA LEU A 70 15.60 2.93 -5.67
C LEU A 70 15.50 4.45 -5.58
N GLU A 71 15.39 5.09 -6.74
CA GLU A 71 15.28 6.53 -6.90
C GLU A 71 13.85 6.90 -7.33
N PHE A 72 13.21 7.75 -6.53
CA PHE A 72 11.85 8.25 -6.69
C PHE A 72 11.62 9.44 -5.75
N ASP A 73 10.47 10.12 -5.84
CA ASP A 73 10.10 11.15 -4.85
C ASP A 73 9.76 10.50 -3.51
N ARG A 74 10.73 10.50 -2.58
CA ARG A 74 10.53 9.91 -1.26
C ARG A 74 9.51 10.70 -0.44
N GLN A 75 9.43 12.02 -0.60
CA GLN A 75 8.47 12.81 0.15
C GLN A 75 7.03 12.35 -0.13
N LEU A 76 6.72 12.05 -1.39
CA LEU A 76 5.40 11.51 -1.78
C LEU A 76 5.13 10.09 -1.26
N ALA A 77 6.16 9.31 -0.91
CA ALA A 77 6.03 7.94 -0.41
C ALA A 77 5.90 7.83 1.12
N PHE A 78 6.07 8.93 1.86
CA PHE A 78 6.01 8.93 3.32
C PHE A 78 4.61 8.53 3.82
N GLY A 79 4.58 7.56 4.74
CA GLY A 79 3.36 7.00 5.31
C GLY A 79 2.58 6.08 4.36
N LYS A 80 3.17 5.65 3.24
CA LYS A 80 2.47 4.89 2.20
C LYS A 80 3.08 3.51 1.93
N ARG A 81 2.28 2.64 1.31
CA ARG A 81 2.64 1.29 0.86
C ARG A 81 2.10 1.04 -0.54
N LEU A 82 2.58 -0.02 -1.20
CA LEU A 82 2.09 -0.39 -2.55
C LEU A 82 0.60 -0.75 -2.53
N ASN A 83 -0.13 -0.24 -3.51
CA ASN A 83 -1.52 -0.60 -3.78
C ASN A 83 -1.61 -1.87 -4.64
N ILE A 84 -1.17 -2.99 -4.08
CA ILE A 84 -1.21 -4.31 -4.72
C ILE A 84 -1.85 -5.32 -3.76
N PRO A 85 -2.28 -6.51 -4.23
CA PRO A 85 -2.84 -7.54 -3.36
C PRO A 85 -1.91 -7.85 -2.19
N ALA A 86 -2.48 -8.09 -1.01
CA ALA A 86 -1.72 -8.46 0.17
C ALA A 86 -0.83 -9.67 -0.13
N THR A 87 0.29 -9.81 0.59
CA THR A 87 1.29 -10.87 0.40
C THR A 87 2.02 -10.89 -0.96
N THR A 88 1.62 -10.09 -1.95
CA THR A 88 2.36 -9.95 -3.22
C THR A 88 3.47 -8.90 -3.13
N ALA A 89 4.29 -8.80 -4.19
CA ALA A 89 5.40 -7.88 -4.29
C ALA A 89 5.62 -7.39 -5.73
N LEU A 90 6.24 -6.23 -5.87
CA LEU A 90 6.69 -5.69 -7.15
C LEU A 90 8.21 -5.81 -7.27
N ARG A 91 8.68 -6.24 -8.44
CA ARG A 91 10.10 -6.46 -8.74
C ARG A 91 10.62 -5.41 -9.72
N PHE A 92 11.78 -4.86 -9.41
CA PHE A 92 12.54 -3.91 -10.21
C PHE A 92 13.87 -4.55 -10.62
N GLU A 93 14.10 -4.72 -11.91
CA GLU A 93 15.39 -5.18 -12.43
C GLU A 93 16.43 -4.04 -12.38
N PRO A 94 17.74 -4.32 -12.45
CA PRO A 94 18.76 -3.27 -12.58
C PRO A 94 18.50 -2.34 -13.77
N GLY A 95 18.49 -1.02 -13.54
CA GLY A 95 18.21 -0.01 -14.57
C GLY A 95 16.74 0.19 -14.95
N ASP A 96 15.84 -0.64 -14.44
CA ASP A 96 14.41 -0.61 -14.73
C ASP A 96 13.73 0.63 -14.12
N GLU A 97 12.76 1.20 -14.82
CA GLU A 97 11.90 2.29 -14.33
C GLU A 97 10.43 1.89 -14.51
N LYS A 98 9.68 1.89 -13.40
CA LYS A 98 8.27 1.51 -13.39
C LYS A 98 7.44 2.56 -12.66
N GLU A 99 6.22 2.74 -13.14
CA GLU A 99 5.19 3.47 -12.41
C GLU A 99 4.51 2.54 -11.40
N VAL A 100 4.36 3.02 -10.17
CA VAL A 100 3.70 2.30 -9.08
C VAL A 100 2.62 3.17 -8.47
N VAL A 101 1.61 2.54 -7.89
CA VAL A 101 0.55 3.22 -7.16
C VAL A 101 0.72 2.96 -5.68
N LEU A 102 0.80 4.03 -4.89
CA LEU A 102 0.89 3.98 -3.44
C LEU A 102 -0.44 4.39 -2.80
N ILE A 103 -0.70 3.84 -1.61
CA ILE A 103 -1.82 4.21 -0.74
C ILE A 103 -1.30 4.45 0.69
N PRO A 104 -1.92 5.35 1.47
CA PRO A 104 -1.52 5.57 2.85
C PRO A 104 -1.78 4.34 3.72
N TYR A 105 -0.93 4.15 4.73
CA TYR A 105 -1.30 3.29 5.85
C TYR A 105 -2.57 3.82 6.51
N GLN A 106 -3.35 2.89 7.06
CA GLN A 106 -4.54 3.17 7.83
C GLN A 106 -4.29 2.89 9.32
N GLY A 107 -5.37 2.90 10.12
CA GLY A 107 -5.28 2.69 11.55
C GLY A 107 -4.52 3.84 12.23
N LYS A 108 -3.61 3.52 13.16
CA LYS A 108 -2.85 4.54 13.91
C LYS A 108 -1.71 5.17 13.12
N GLN A 109 -1.40 4.67 11.92
CA GLN A 109 -0.30 5.16 11.07
C GLN A 109 1.03 5.27 11.81
N ARG A 110 1.36 4.28 12.65
CA ARG A 110 2.66 4.19 13.33
C ARG A 110 3.53 3.15 12.65
N VAL A 111 4.71 3.57 12.21
CA VAL A 111 5.67 2.80 11.42
C VAL A 111 6.92 2.57 12.25
N PHE A 112 7.27 1.31 12.50
CA PHE A 112 8.43 0.91 13.29
C PHE A 112 9.22 -0.18 12.57
N GLY A 113 10.54 -0.22 12.74
CA GLY A 113 11.42 -1.18 12.10
C GLY A 113 11.94 -0.65 10.76
N PHE A 114 11.68 -1.39 9.67
CA PHE A 114 12.13 -1.05 8.31
C PHE A 114 13.62 -0.64 8.26
N ASN A 115 13.95 0.58 7.85
CA ASN A 115 15.32 1.12 7.89
C ASN A 115 15.51 2.11 9.04
N GLY A 116 14.56 2.18 9.97
CA GLY A 116 14.60 3.04 11.14
C GLY A 116 14.53 4.53 10.82
N LEU A 117 14.07 4.91 9.62
CA LEU A 117 14.03 6.31 9.21
C LEU A 117 12.94 7.07 9.97
N VAL A 118 11.80 6.41 10.20
CA VAL A 118 10.64 7.02 10.89
C VAL A 118 10.52 6.59 12.35
N ASN A 119 10.38 5.28 12.62
CA ASN A 119 10.19 4.72 13.98
C ASN A 119 9.18 5.52 14.83
N GLY A 120 8.02 5.85 14.24
CA GLY A 120 7.10 6.82 14.80
C GLY A 120 5.80 6.92 14.01
N TRP A 121 5.07 8.00 14.26
CA TRP A 121 3.86 8.29 13.50
C TRP A 121 4.22 8.82 12.11
N ALA A 122 3.52 8.34 11.09
CA ALA A 122 3.70 8.68 9.68
C ALA A 122 2.39 9.12 9.02
N GLY A 123 1.43 9.57 9.82
CA GLY A 123 0.18 10.12 9.31
C GLY A 123 0.38 11.46 8.62
N ASP A 124 -0.72 12.00 8.09
CA ASP A 124 -0.69 13.31 7.46
C ASP A 124 -0.65 14.40 8.53
N GLU A 125 0.42 15.19 8.54
CA GLU A 125 0.65 16.30 9.46
C GLU A 125 0.02 17.55 8.81
N SER A 126 -1.28 17.78 9.01
CA SER A 126 -2.02 18.86 8.35
C SER A 126 -2.20 20.13 9.19
N TYR A 127 -1.41 20.31 10.26
CA TYR A 127 -1.49 21.52 11.08
C TYR A 127 -0.40 22.52 10.66
N ASN A 128 -0.81 23.64 10.03
CA ASN A 128 0.05 24.74 9.58
C ASN A 128 1.22 24.33 8.64
N ASP A 129 1.01 23.33 7.79
CA ASP A 129 1.98 22.82 6.79
C ASP A 129 3.34 22.33 7.35
N TYR A 130 3.50 22.34 8.67
CA TYR A 130 4.73 21.91 9.32
C TYR A 130 4.68 20.41 9.61
N ARG A 131 5.55 19.67 8.93
CA ARG A 131 5.64 18.20 9.03
C ARG A 131 6.97 17.75 9.64
N PRO A 132 7.23 17.97 10.95
CA PRO A 132 8.53 17.73 11.55
C PRO A 132 9.01 16.29 11.37
N ARG A 133 8.11 15.30 11.46
CA ARG A 133 8.51 13.89 11.32
C ARG A 133 8.92 13.55 9.90
N LEU A 134 8.26 14.14 8.91
CA LEU A 134 8.64 14.00 7.51
C LEU A 134 10.00 14.66 7.28
N THR A 135 10.21 15.88 7.80
CA THR A 135 11.48 16.60 7.68
C THR A 135 12.63 15.79 8.28
N ASP A 136 12.48 15.33 9.54
CA ASP A 136 13.49 14.49 10.21
C ASP A 136 13.79 13.21 9.44
N ALA A 137 12.75 12.57 8.90
CA ALA A 137 12.89 11.34 8.12
C ALA A 137 13.61 11.58 6.78
N LEU A 138 13.32 12.69 6.09
CA LEU A 138 14.00 13.09 4.85
C LEU A 138 15.47 13.44 5.11
N GLU A 139 15.78 14.12 6.21
CA GLU A 139 17.16 14.41 6.60
C GLU A 139 17.94 13.13 6.88
N LYS A 140 17.36 12.17 7.61
CA LYS A 140 17.96 10.85 7.84
C LYS A 140 18.13 10.08 6.53
N ALA A 141 17.12 10.07 5.66
CA ALA A 141 17.19 9.41 4.36
C ALA A 141 18.35 9.97 3.52
N LYS A 142 18.49 11.29 3.46
CA LYS A 142 19.60 11.96 2.79
C LYS A 142 20.95 11.61 3.42
N ARG A 143 21.05 11.67 4.76
CA ARG A 143 22.27 11.33 5.50
C ARG A 143 22.73 9.89 5.26
N TYR A 144 21.80 8.96 5.13
CA TYR A 144 22.09 7.53 4.92
C TYR A 144 22.14 7.14 3.43
N GLY A 145 22.05 8.10 2.50
CA GLY A 145 22.24 7.86 1.07
C GLY A 145 21.05 7.25 0.34
N PHE A 146 19.84 7.38 0.88
CA PHE A 146 18.61 6.96 0.18
C PHE A 146 18.33 7.94 -0.97
N LYS A 147 18.37 7.43 -2.21
CA LYS A 147 18.18 8.25 -3.41
C LYS A 147 16.76 8.81 -3.47
N SER A 148 16.64 10.09 -3.76
CA SER A 148 15.37 10.78 -3.95
C SER A 148 15.45 11.66 -5.20
N LYS A 149 14.36 11.70 -5.96
CA LYS A 149 14.17 12.60 -7.10
C LYS A 149 12.90 13.41 -6.85
N PRO A 150 13.00 14.74 -6.61
CA PRO A 150 11.83 15.59 -6.48
C PRO A 150 11.06 15.71 -7.80
#